data_AF-A0A0U5G5T6-F1
#
_entry.id   AF-A0A0U5G5T6-F1
#
_cell.length_a   1.000
_cell.length_b   1.000
_cell.length_c   1.000
_cell.angle_alpha   90.00
_cell.angle_beta   90.00
_cell.angle_gamma   90.00
#
_symmetry.space_group_name_H-M   'P 1'
#
loop_
_entity.id
_entity.type
_entity.pdbx_description
1 polymer ?
#
loop_
_entity_poly.entity_id
_entity_poly.type
_entity_poly.pdbx_seq_one_letter_code
_entity_poly.pdbx_strand_id
1 'polypeptide(L)'
;MMVVKIDPGSNLATLARINPAAAANYADAILQELDEIVKHCTVADPTTRSEELFAQVHALKNAVAPIGDHALIVACTGLLGPLMQGECRAEMATQFRLVAAAAATAVADYRCDFRSTASIAATSSFKPSGL
;
A
#
# COMPACT_ATOMS: atom_id res chain seq x y z
N MET A 1 -5.99 -14.75 6.55
CA MET A 1 -6.21 -13.54 5.72
C MET A 1 -5.71 -12.36 6.52
N MET A 2 -4.69 -11.64 6.02
CA MET A 2 -4.14 -10.47 6.68
C MET A 2 -5.16 -9.33 6.56
N VAL A 3 -5.63 -8.79 7.70
CA VAL A 3 -6.55 -7.65 7.71
C VAL A 3 -5.72 -6.41 7.97
N VAL A 4 -5.63 -5.54 6.96
CA VAL A 4 -4.87 -4.28 7.01
C VAL A 4 -5.83 -3.13 7.17
N LYS A 5 -5.49 -2.15 8.00
CA LYS A 5 -6.24 -0.90 8.12
C LYS A 5 -5.31 0.29 7.96
N ILE A 6 -5.76 1.33 7.26
CA ILE A 6 -5.03 2.60 7.24
C ILE A 6 -5.03 3.19 8.65
N ASP A 7 -3.84 3.42 9.21
CA ASP A 7 -3.71 4.01 10.53
C ASP A 7 -4.18 5.49 10.49
N PRO A 8 -5.02 5.96 11.42
CA PRO A 8 -5.51 7.34 11.42
C PRO A 8 -4.43 8.42 11.59
N GLY A 9 -3.28 8.05 12.16
CA GLY A 9 -2.07 8.87 12.29
C GLY A 9 -1.08 8.69 11.14
N SER A 10 -1.39 7.86 10.14
CA SER A 10 -0.53 7.66 8.97
C SER A 10 -0.38 8.91 8.11
N ASN A 11 0.65 8.92 7.26
CA ASN A 11 0.85 10.00 6.28
C ASN A 11 -0.34 10.11 5.32
N LEU A 12 -0.89 8.97 4.87
CA LEU A 12 -2.04 8.95 3.98
C LEU A 12 -3.29 9.52 4.66
N ALA A 13 -3.57 9.14 5.90
CA ALA A 13 -4.69 9.67 6.67
C ALA A 13 -4.53 11.17 6.99
N THR A 14 -3.31 11.60 7.32
CA THR A 14 -2.99 13.01 7.56
C THR A 14 -3.21 13.84 6.30
N LEU A 15 -2.72 13.37 5.14
CA LEU A 15 -2.90 14.06 3.86
C LEU A 15 -4.38 14.15 3.49
N ALA A 16 -5.15 13.08 3.71
CA ALA A 16 -6.59 13.08 3.44
C ALA A 16 -7.37 14.14 4.22
N ARG A 17 -6.98 14.39 5.48
CA ARG A 17 -7.61 15.42 6.30
C ARG A 17 -7.29 16.85 5.83
N ILE A 18 -6.12 17.05 5.23
CA ILE A 18 -5.65 18.38 4.81
C ILE A 18 -6.06 18.68 3.37
N ASN A 19 -5.92 17.70 2.48
CA ASN A 19 -6.21 17.82 1.06
C ASN A 19 -6.67 16.47 0.48
N PRO A 20 -7.99 16.22 0.44
CA PRO A 20 -8.56 14.97 -0.08
C PRO A 20 -8.16 14.66 -1.53
N ALA A 21 -8.05 15.68 -2.38
CA ALA A 21 -7.66 15.50 -3.78
C ALA A 21 -6.20 15.04 -3.92
N ALA A 22 -5.29 15.65 -3.15
CA ALA A 22 -3.90 15.21 -3.09
C ALA A 22 -3.77 13.81 -2.48
N ALA A 23 -4.58 13.47 -1.48
CA ALA A 23 -4.61 12.15 -0.88
C ALA A 23 -5.09 11.07 -1.87
N ALA A 24 -6.08 11.38 -2.72
CA ALA A 24 -6.51 10.48 -3.78
C ALA A 24 -5.36 10.22 -4.78
N ASN A 25 -4.67 11.26 -5.25
CA ASN A 25 -3.52 11.11 -6.14
C ASN A 25 -2.37 10.34 -5.46
N TYR A 26 -2.16 10.55 -4.16
CA TYR A 26 -1.15 9.82 -3.42
C TYR A 26 -1.51 8.33 -3.25
N ALA A 27 -2.79 8.03 -2.98
CA ALA A 27 -3.29 6.66 -2.97
C ALA A 27 -3.10 5.97 -4.33
N ASP A 28 -3.36 6.67 -5.45
CA ASP A 28 -3.08 6.14 -6.80
C ASP A 28 -1.60 5.82 -6.99
N ALA A 29 -0.71 6.72 -6.57
CA ALA A 29 0.72 6.52 -6.67
C ALA A 29 1.18 5.29 -5.84
N ILE A 30 0.63 5.10 -4.64
CA ILE A 30 0.92 3.91 -3.82
C ILE A 30 0.43 2.63 -4.51
N LEU A 31 -0.79 2.64 -5.07
CA LEU A 31 -1.33 1.49 -5.80
C LEU A 31 -0.48 1.13 -7.02
N GLN A 32 -0.05 2.13 -7.79
CA GLN A 32 0.84 1.94 -8.93
C GLN A 32 2.19 1.38 -8.50
N GLU A 33 2.80 1.93 -7.44
CA GLU A 33 4.08 1.44 -6.91
C GLU A 33 3.97 -0.03 -6.44
N LEU A 34 2.91 -0.38 -5.72
CA LEU A 34 2.68 -1.77 -5.27
C LEU A 34 2.52 -2.74 -6.44
N ASP A 35 1.80 -2.34 -7.50
CA ASP A 35 1.64 -3.14 -8.71
C ASP A 35 2.98 -3.33 -9.45
N GLU A 36 3.77 -2.27 -9.60
CA GLU A 36 5.10 -2.35 -10.22
C GLU A 36 6.08 -3.22 -9.41
N ILE A 37 6.04 -3.13 -8.08
CA ILE A 37 6.82 -3.99 -7.17
C ILE A 37 6.45 -5.47 -7.36
N VAL A 38 5.16 -5.79 -7.51
CA VAL A 38 4.71 -7.17 -7.72
C VAL A 38 5.08 -7.69 -9.11
N LYS A 39 4.93 -6.88 -10.17
CA LYS A 39 5.31 -7.22 -11.54
C LYS A 39 6.80 -7.55 -11.68
N HIS A 40 7.64 -6.80 -10.97
CA HIS A 40 9.09 -6.96 -10.99
C HIS A 40 9.62 -7.88 -9.87
N CYS A 41 8.73 -8.60 -9.18
CA CYS A 41 9.13 -9.49 -8.10
C CYS A 41 9.90 -10.71 -8.65
N THR A 42 11.19 -10.79 -8.32
CA THR A 42 12.06 -11.93 -8.68
C THR A 42 12.42 -12.79 -7.47
N VAL A 43 11.74 -12.63 -6.34
CA VAL A 43 12.02 -13.37 -5.09
C VAL A 43 12.08 -14.90 -5.28
N ALA A 44 11.22 -15.45 -6.14
CA ALA A 44 11.19 -16.88 -6.44
C ALA A 44 12.31 -17.35 -7.39
N ASP A 45 12.97 -16.42 -8.08
CA ASP A 45 14.04 -16.73 -9.03
C ASP A 45 15.33 -17.09 -8.26
N PRO A 46 15.88 -18.31 -8.45
CA PRO A 46 17.10 -18.74 -7.78
C PRO A 46 18.34 -17.95 -8.20
N THR A 47 18.30 -17.25 -9.33
CA THR A 47 19.40 -16.41 -9.84
C THR A 47 19.41 -15.00 -9.25
N THR A 48 18.32 -14.58 -8.58
CA THR A 48 18.25 -13.26 -7.96
C THR A 48 19.23 -13.13 -6.81
N ARG A 49 20.07 -12.10 -6.88
CA ARG A 49 21.13 -11.83 -5.90
C ARG A 49 20.55 -11.32 -4.58
N SER A 50 21.25 -11.56 -3.48
CA SER A 50 20.80 -11.13 -2.15
C SER A 50 20.57 -9.62 -2.04
N GLU A 51 21.39 -8.80 -2.72
CA GLU A 51 21.22 -7.35 -2.79
C GLU A 51 19.90 -6.94 -3.47
N GLU A 52 19.50 -7.66 -4.52
CA GLU A 52 18.25 -7.42 -5.24
C GLU A 52 17.04 -7.87 -4.42
N LEU A 53 17.15 -8.99 -3.68
CA LEU A 53 16.12 -9.41 -2.72
C LEU A 53 15.92 -8.35 -1.63
N PHE A 54 17.01 -7.85 -1.07
CA PHE A 54 16.97 -6.79 -0.06
C PHE A 54 16.31 -5.52 -0.62
N ALA A 55 16.70 -5.12 -1.84
CA ALA A 55 16.11 -3.97 -2.51
C ALA A 55 14.60 -4.14 -2.75
N GLN A 56 14.15 -5.31 -3.19
CA GLN A 56 12.72 -5.59 -3.40
C GLN A 56 11.92 -5.55 -2.10
N VAL A 57 12.42 -6.15 -1.01
CA VAL A 57 11.75 -6.08 0.29
C VAL A 57 11.76 -4.65 0.84
N HIS A 58 12.83 -3.89 0.61
CA HIS A 58 12.90 -2.49 1.00
C HIS A 58 11.93 -1.62 0.21
N ALA A 59 11.78 -1.86 -1.10
CA ALA A 59 10.80 -1.18 -1.94
C ALA A 59 9.37 -1.46 -1.42
N LEU A 60 9.05 -2.73 -1.15
CA LEU A 60 7.75 -3.09 -0.57
C LEU A 60 7.51 -2.39 0.77
N LYS A 61 8.48 -2.41 1.69
CA LYS A 61 8.40 -1.71 2.98
C LYS A 61 8.12 -0.22 2.81
N ASN A 62 8.80 0.43 1.86
CA ASN A 62 8.61 1.85 1.59
C ASN A 62 7.23 2.15 1.00
N ALA A 63 6.73 1.30 0.11
CA ALA A 63 5.39 1.46 -0.48
C ALA A 63 4.27 1.30 0.56
N VAL A 64 4.47 0.46 1.58
CA VAL A 64 3.49 0.27 2.67
C VAL A 64 3.65 1.25 3.84
N ALA A 65 4.82 1.90 4.00
CA ALA A 65 5.06 2.84 5.10
C ALA A 65 4.00 3.96 5.23
N PRO A 66 3.48 4.55 4.13
CA PRO A 66 2.45 5.59 4.20
C PRO A 66 1.10 5.11 4.75
N ILE A 67 0.85 3.81 4.81
CA ILE A 67 -0.37 3.19 5.35
C ILE A 67 -0.37 3.21 6.89
N GLY A 68 0.82 3.17 7.50
CA GLY A 68 1.00 3.19 8.96
C GLY A 68 0.61 1.91 9.69
N ASP A 69 0.13 0.88 8.99
CA ASP A 69 -0.24 -0.41 9.59
C ASP A 69 1.01 -1.17 10.07
N HIS A 70 1.08 -1.39 11.40
CA HIS A 70 2.24 -2.04 12.01
C HIS A 70 2.40 -3.49 11.56
N ALA A 71 1.31 -4.22 11.28
CA ALA A 71 1.38 -5.60 10.84
C ALA A 71 2.02 -5.71 9.45
N LEU A 72 1.75 -4.77 8.54
CA LEU A 72 2.44 -4.69 7.24
C LEU A 72 3.95 -4.49 7.38
N ILE A 73 4.37 -3.59 8.27
CA ILE A 73 5.81 -3.31 8.49
C ILE A 73 6.51 -4.53 9.10
N VAL A 74 5.88 -5.19 10.07
CA VAL A 74 6.39 -6.43 10.67
C VAL A 74 6.46 -7.53 9.62
N ALA A 75 5.43 -7.69 8.78
CA ALA A 75 5.43 -8.70 7.72
C ALA A 75 6.55 -8.46 6.70
N CYS A 76 6.80 -7.21 6.30
CA CYS A 76 7.94 -6.87 5.43
C CYS A 76 9.28 -7.20 6.07
N THR A 77 9.44 -6.88 7.37
CA THR A 77 10.68 -7.15 8.10
C THR A 77 10.92 -8.66 8.27
N GLY A 78 9.85 -9.43 8.49
CA GLY A 78 9.88 -10.88 8.60
C GLY A 78 10.32 -11.61 7.33
N LEU A 79 10.26 -10.96 6.16
CA LEU A 79 10.75 -11.53 4.90
C LEU A 79 12.29 -11.54 4.80
N LEU A 80 12.97 -10.59 5.44
CA LEU A 80 14.41 -10.38 5.25
C LEU A 80 15.26 -11.55 5.78
N GLY A 81 14.95 -12.05 6.98
CA GLY A 81 15.72 -13.13 7.61
C GLY A 81 15.78 -14.41 6.76
N PRO A 82 14.63 -15.03 6.46
CA PRO A 82 14.56 -16.24 5.65
C PRO A 82 15.16 -16.07 4.24
N LEU A 83 14.93 -14.92 3.61
CA LEU A 83 15.48 -14.63 2.28
C LEU A 83 17.01 -14.57 2.26
N MET A 84 17.61 -14.00 3.31
CA MET A 84 19.08 -13.95 3.45
C MET A 84 19.68 -15.32 3.79
N GLN A 85 18.91 -16.20 4.43
CA GLN A 85 19.30 -17.58 4.71
C GLN A 85 19.04 -18.54 3.53
N GLY A 86 18.41 -18.06 2.46
CA GLY A 86 18.09 -18.85 1.28
C GLY A 86 16.94 -19.84 1.49
N GLU A 87 16.13 -19.64 2.53
CA GLU A 87 15.03 -20.53 2.89
C GLU A 87 13.82 -20.32 1.98
N CYS A 88 13.20 -21.43 1.57
CA CYS A 88 11.95 -21.56 0.81
C CYS A 88 11.50 -20.31 0.00
N ARG A 89 12.28 -19.95 -1.03
CA ARG A 89 12.05 -18.75 -1.86
C ARG A 89 10.64 -18.65 -2.47
N ALA A 90 10.01 -19.79 -2.79
CA ALA A 90 8.66 -19.83 -3.31
C ALA A 90 7.60 -19.38 -2.29
N GLU A 91 7.75 -19.79 -1.03
CA GLU A 91 6.90 -19.34 0.07
C GLU A 91 7.12 -17.86 0.35
N MET A 92 8.37 -17.40 0.35
CA MET A 92 8.69 -15.98 0.55
C MET A 92 8.14 -15.10 -0.57
N ALA A 93 8.21 -15.53 -1.82
CA ALA A 93 7.57 -14.83 -2.93
C ALA A 93 6.05 -14.78 -2.78
N THR A 94 5.43 -15.84 -2.25
CA THR A 94 4.00 -15.87 -1.95
C THR A 94 3.66 -14.88 -0.85
N GLN A 95 4.41 -14.87 0.25
CA GLN A 95 4.21 -13.94 1.36
C GLN A 95 4.44 -12.48 0.94
N PHE A 96 5.46 -12.23 0.12
CA PHE A 96 5.71 -10.92 -0.48
C PHE A 96 4.50 -10.40 -1.26
N ARG A 97 3.93 -11.23 -2.14
CA ARG A 97 2.73 -10.86 -2.91
C ARG A 97 1.49 -10.69 -2.03
N LEU A 98 1.35 -11.49 -0.98
CA LEU A 98 0.23 -11.36 -0.03
C LEU A 98 0.29 -10.02 0.73
N VAL A 99 1.48 -9.59 1.14
CA VAL A 99 1.68 -8.28 1.79
C VAL A 99 1.34 -7.14 0.83
N ALA A 100 1.84 -7.19 -0.40
CA ALA A 100 1.53 -6.20 -1.43
C ALA A 100 0.03 -6.14 -1.75
N ALA A 101 -0.63 -7.29 -1.89
CA ALA A 101 -2.07 -7.38 -2.14
C ALA A 101 -2.90 -6.82 -0.97
N ALA A 102 -2.55 -7.17 0.27
CA ALA A 102 -3.26 -6.68 1.45
C ALA A 102 -3.13 -5.15 1.60
N ALA A 103 -1.94 -4.61 1.33
CA ALA A 103 -1.72 -3.16 1.28
C ALA A 103 -2.55 -2.50 0.17
N ALA A 104 -2.54 -3.06 -1.04
CA ALA A 104 -3.28 -2.52 -2.17
C ALA A 104 -4.80 -2.52 -1.92
N THR A 105 -5.35 -3.59 -1.35
CA THR A 105 -6.77 -3.65 -0.96
C THR A 105 -7.11 -2.55 0.04
N ALA A 106 -6.31 -2.39 1.11
CA ALA A 106 -6.56 -1.36 2.12
C ALA A 106 -6.52 0.07 1.53
N VAL A 107 -5.57 0.35 0.64
CA VAL A 107 -5.46 1.66 -0.02
C VAL A 107 -6.61 1.90 -0.99
N ALA A 108 -7.03 0.89 -1.75
CA ALA A 108 -8.15 0.98 -2.68
C ALA A 108 -9.48 1.23 -1.94
N ASP A 109 -9.73 0.49 -0.86
CA ASP A 109 -10.93 0.67 -0.02
C ASP A 109 -10.96 2.09 0.58
N TYR A 110 -9.84 2.53 1.16
CA TYR A 110 -9.71 3.86 1.74
C TYR A 110 -9.88 4.98 0.69
N ARG A 111 -9.39 4.74 -0.54
CA ARG A 111 -9.58 5.67 -1.67
C ARG A 111 -11.04 5.80 -2.08
N CYS A 112 -11.79 4.69 -2.07
CA CYS A 112 -13.22 4.70 -2.36
C CYS A 112 -14.01 5.55 -1.33
N ASP A 113 -13.61 5.50 -0.06
CA ASP A 113 -14.25 6.28 1.02
C ASP A 113 -14.08 7.81 0.83
N PHE A 114 -12.96 8.28 0.29
CA PHE A 114 -12.78 9.71 -0.06
C PHE A 114 -13.78 10.19 -1.10
N ARG A 115 -14.07 9.35 -2.10
CA ARG A 115 -14.94 9.72 -3.22
C ARG A 115 -16.38 9.90 -2.77
N SER A 116 -16.82 9.08 -1.81
CA SER A 116 -18.15 9.14 -1.23
C SER A 116 -18.39 10.45 -0.44
N THR A 117 -17.42 10.87 0.36
CA THR A 117 -17.54 12.11 1.16
C THR A 117 -17.45 13.39 0.32
N ALA A 118 -16.59 13.42 -0.71
CA ALA A 118 -16.49 14.54 -1.63
C ALA A 118 -17.75 14.69 -2.53
N SER A 119 -18.37 13.58 -2.95
CA SER A 119 -19.58 13.60 -3.77
C SER A 119 -20.81 14.14 -3.03
N ILE A 120 -20.90 13.91 -1.72
CA ILE A 120 -21.97 14.45 -0.86
C ILE A 120 -21.79 15.97 -0.65
N ALA A 121 -20.54 16.43 -0.45
CA ALA A 121 -20.27 17.86 -0.31
C ALA A 121 -20.60 18.65 -1.59
N ALA A 122 -20.30 18.10 -2.77
CA ALA A 122 -20.59 18.74 -4.06
C ALA A 122 -22.10 18.88 -4.36
N THR A 123 -22.94 17.97 -3.84
CA THR A 123 -24.40 18.03 -4.05
C THR A 123 -25.12 18.99 -3.09
N SER A 124 -24.52 19.33 -1.95
CA SER A 124 -25.08 20.29 -1.00
C SER A 124 -24.89 21.78 -1.37
N SER A 125 -24.10 22.10 -2.40
CA SER A 125 -23.74 23.48 -2.74
C SER A 125 -24.66 24.14 -3.80
N PHE A 126 -25.67 23.44 -4.31
CA PHE A 126 -26.60 24.01 -5.29
C PHE A 126 -27.88 24.51 -4.59
N LYS A 127 -27.85 25.75 -4.10
CA LYS A 127 -29.07 26.52 -3.79
C LYS A 127 -29.34 27.44 -4.98
N PRO A 128 -30.33 27.16 -5.85
CA PRO A 128 -30.77 28.15 -6.81
C PRO A 128 -31.50 29.23 -6.01
N SER A 129 -30.87 30.39 -5.84
CA SER A 129 -31.55 31.59 -5.37
C SER A 129 -32.62 31.95 -6.40
N GLY A 130 -33.88 31.69 -6.04
CA GLY A 130 -35.04 32.06 -6.81
C GLY A 130 -35.15 33.58 -6.97
N LEU A 131 -35.63 33.96 -8.15
CA LEU A 131 -36.09 35.28 -8.57
C LEU A 131 -37.14 35.87 -7.61
#